data_AF-F0IEF2-F1
#
_entry.id   AF-F0IEF2-F1
#
_cell.length_a   1.000
_cell.length_b   1.000
_cell.length_c   1.000
_cell.angle_alpha   90.00
_cell.angle_beta   90.00
_cell.angle_gamma   90.00
#
_symmetry.space_group_name_H-M   'P 1'
#
loop_
_entity.id
_entity.type
_entity.pdbx_description
1 polymer ?
#
loop_
_entity_poly.entity_id
_entity_poly.type
_entity_poly.pdbx_seq_one_letter_code
_entity_poly.pdbx_strand_id
1 'polypeptide(L)'
;MYKKISSLQKTNGLYLLDNKLYTFLNNKELLGEFSLQGEMLWSVESFPIYYRYHIDSNRIIFYEDREEENLVILDRKTKEVIYKNKIKLNITDDKCYIDNILYSFIDDRLIVYDLEKFSIIENREDTVEGIIFIPINKFIVSRYSTSIYIYIKNDLSLLWQQDIQDFFPGEEDLSILEIYSYKDTFIIIARVGIVCLSQKDGSLIWKCDHYARTMEIVGHYGYVCTSLSFYRVDLDTGEFYNYNRKYSRLPDFEYNGENHWPSGHRVVYHKGLLWYDVHTSKHPFIIAIDPETANYRWIHEITDSNGYIENIKFYDDKMFVTDTDDNLFIYEEE
;
A
#
# COMPACT_ATOMS: atom_id res chain seq x y z
N MET A 1 11.78 21.09 -5.98
CA MET A 1 10.83 20.68 -7.05
C MET A 1 11.37 19.40 -7.68
N TYR A 2 10.61 18.63 -8.46
CA TYR A 2 11.13 17.37 -9.01
C TYR A 2 11.30 17.42 -10.53
N LYS A 3 12.38 16.83 -11.03
CA LYS A 3 12.67 16.69 -12.47
C LYS A 3 12.86 15.24 -12.84
N LYS A 4 12.25 14.79 -13.94
CA LYS A 4 12.41 13.43 -14.46
C LYS A 4 13.87 13.21 -14.88
N ILE A 5 14.48 12.15 -14.35
CA ILE A 5 15.87 11.77 -14.66
C ILE A 5 15.94 10.46 -15.46
N SER A 6 14.97 9.56 -15.30
CA SER A 6 14.98 8.25 -15.94
C SER A 6 13.58 7.63 -15.98
N SER A 7 13.44 6.55 -16.76
CA SER A 7 12.25 5.69 -16.73
C SER A 7 12.57 4.27 -17.16
N LEU A 8 11.88 3.31 -16.56
CA LEU A 8 11.86 1.90 -16.94
C LEU A 8 10.46 1.55 -17.46
N GLN A 9 10.38 0.65 -18.43
CA GLN A 9 9.10 0.18 -18.98
C GLN A 9 8.91 -1.31 -18.70
N LYS A 10 7.66 -1.75 -18.62
CA LYS A 10 7.27 -3.14 -18.37
C LYS A 10 7.82 -3.65 -17.04
N THR A 11 7.68 -2.84 -16.00
CA THR A 11 8.01 -3.12 -14.60
C THR A 11 6.78 -3.56 -13.81
N ASN A 12 6.94 -4.44 -12.82
CA ASN A 12 5.88 -4.79 -11.88
C ASN A 12 6.41 -4.88 -10.44
N GLY A 13 5.67 -4.31 -9.51
CA GLY A 13 6.08 -4.10 -8.13
C GLY A 13 7.22 -3.10 -8.02
N LEU A 14 7.39 -2.53 -6.83
CA LEU A 14 8.44 -1.55 -6.57
C LEU A 14 8.90 -1.61 -5.12
N TYR A 15 10.12 -2.06 -4.91
CA TYR A 15 10.77 -2.08 -3.60
C TYR A 15 11.99 -1.16 -3.59
N LEU A 16 12.06 -0.32 -2.56
CA LEU A 16 13.17 0.60 -2.33
C LEU A 16 13.83 0.21 -1.01
N LEU A 17 15.09 -0.22 -1.07
CA LEU A 17 15.83 -0.69 0.08
C LEU A 17 17.33 -0.44 -0.12
N ASP A 18 17.99 0.12 0.90
CA ASP A 18 19.43 0.42 0.90
C ASP A 18 19.96 1.10 -0.37
N ASN A 19 19.33 2.21 -0.78
CA ASN A 19 19.68 2.93 -2.02
C ASN A 19 19.60 2.08 -3.30
N LYS A 20 18.82 1.00 -3.28
CA LYS A 20 18.57 0.14 -4.44
C LYS A 20 17.09 0.07 -4.72
N LEU A 21 16.80 -0.05 -6.00
CA LEU A 21 15.49 -0.34 -6.51
C LEU A 21 15.41 -1.82 -6.87
N TYR A 22 14.32 -2.47 -6.51
CA TYR A 22 14.00 -3.81 -7.00
C TYR A 22 12.63 -3.78 -7.69
N THR A 23 12.60 -4.34 -8.89
CA THR A 23 11.36 -4.46 -9.67
C THR A 23 11.43 -5.72 -10.53
N PHE A 24 10.29 -6.34 -10.74
CA PHE A 24 10.15 -7.37 -11.76
C PHE A 24 10.05 -6.72 -13.13
N LEU A 25 10.67 -7.31 -14.14
CA LEU A 25 10.60 -6.88 -15.53
C LEU A 25 9.70 -7.85 -16.31
N ASN A 26 8.44 -7.44 -16.55
CA ASN A 26 7.40 -8.21 -17.23
C ASN A 26 7.86 -8.72 -18.61
N ASN A 27 8.59 -7.90 -19.37
CA ASN A 27 9.06 -8.26 -20.70
C ASN A 27 10.11 -9.39 -20.72
N LYS A 28 10.76 -9.64 -19.59
CA LYS A 28 11.83 -10.63 -19.44
C LYS A 28 11.50 -11.71 -18.41
N GLU A 29 10.36 -11.59 -17.74
CA GLU A 29 9.92 -12.43 -16.63
C GLU A 29 10.97 -12.60 -15.52
N LEU A 30 11.69 -11.52 -15.15
CA LEU A 30 12.79 -11.60 -14.19
C LEU A 30 12.80 -10.45 -13.18
N LEU A 31 13.18 -10.78 -11.96
CA LEU A 31 13.42 -9.81 -10.88
C LEU A 31 14.80 -9.19 -11.07
N GLY A 32 14.86 -7.85 -11.06
CA GLY A 32 16.09 -7.08 -11.16
C GLY A 32 16.33 -6.20 -9.94
N GLU A 33 17.60 -6.00 -9.63
CA GLU A 33 18.11 -4.92 -8.77
C GLU A 33 18.66 -3.80 -9.67
N PHE A 34 18.33 -2.56 -9.35
CA PHE A 34 18.69 -1.38 -10.10
C PHE A 34 19.26 -0.30 -9.18
N SER A 35 20.09 0.57 -9.76
CA SER A 35 20.43 1.85 -9.13
C SER A 35 19.17 2.73 -9.03
N LEU A 36 19.24 3.76 -8.20
CA LEU A 36 18.16 4.75 -8.13
C LEU A 36 18.02 5.58 -9.43
N GLN A 37 18.96 5.45 -10.38
CA GLN A 37 18.87 6.04 -11.72
C GLN A 37 18.24 5.07 -12.75
N GLY A 38 17.91 3.84 -12.35
CA GLY A 38 17.34 2.81 -13.22
C GLY A 38 18.36 1.97 -13.98
N GLU A 39 19.64 2.02 -13.63
CA GLU A 39 20.64 1.12 -14.21
C GLU A 39 20.52 -0.26 -13.57
N MET A 40 20.38 -1.32 -14.38
CA MET A 40 20.34 -2.70 -13.87
C MET A 40 21.70 -3.10 -13.32
N LEU A 41 21.75 -3.49 -12.05
CA LEU A 41 22.95 -3.91 -11.36
C LEU A 41 23.05 -5.43 -11.24
N TRP A 42 21.89 -6.10 -11.13
CA TRP A 42 21.78 -7.54 -11.01
C TRP A 42 20.38 -8.01 -11.44
N SER A 43 20.25 -9.28 -11.85
CA SER A 43 18.97 -9.93 -12.08
C SER A 43 19.04 -11.41 -11.77
N VAL A 44 17.90 -12.03 -11.45
CA VAL A 44 17.81 -13.50 -11.40
C VAL A 44 17.96 -14.05 -12.81
N GLU A 45 19.03 -14.82 -13.06
CA GLU A 45 19.33 -15.40 -14.38
C GLU A 45 18.60 -16.72 -14.65
N SER A 46 18.04 -17.34 -13.63
CA SER A 46 17.84 -18.80 -13.63
C SER A 46 16.47 -19.27 -14.11
N PHE A 47 15.39 -18.53 -13.86
CA PHE A 47 14.01 -18.97 -14.16
C PHE A 47 13.08 -17.78 -14.38
N PRO A 48 12.01 -17.93 -15.19
CA PRO A 48 10.93 -16.96 -15.20
C PRO A 48 10.30 -16.90 -13.81
N ILE A 49 10.40 -15.75 -13.17
CA ILE A 49 9.84 -15.53 -11.83
C ILE A 49 8.34 -15.24 -12.00
N TYR A 50 7.53 -15.83 -11.12
CA TYR A 50 6.16 -15.36 -10.96
C TYR A 50 6.18 -14.01 -10.24
N TYR A 51 5.43 -13.02 -10.72
CA TYR A 51 5.47 -11.59 -10.33
C TYR A 51 5.34 -11.27 -8.82
N ARG A 52 5.22 -12.28 -7.96
CA ARG A 52 5.14 -12.21 -6.51
C ARG A 52 6.52 -12.43 -5.88
N TYR A 53 7.01 -11.39 -5.22
CA TYR A 53 8.28 -11.42 -4.50
C TYR A 53 8.22 -10.50 -3.29
N HIS A 54 9.06 -10.80 -2.30
CA HIS A 54 9.31 -9.96 -1.14
C HIS A 54 10.82 -9.76 -0.95
N ILE A 55 11.21 -8.58 -0.49
CA ILE A 55 12.61 -8.22 -0.29
C ILE A 55 12.73 -7.51 1.05
N ASP A 56 13.62 -8.03 1.90
CA ASP A 56 13.99 -7.42 3.17
C ASP A 56 15.49 -7.14 3.23
N SER A 57 15.95 -6.60 4.37
CA SER A 57 17.35 -6.23 4.59
C SER A 57 18.37 -7.37 4.32
N ASN A 58 17.96 -8.63 4.41
CA ASN A 58 18.83 -9.79 4.31
C ASN A 58 18.47 -10.73 3.15
N ARG A 59 17.21 -10.74 2.69
CA ARG A 59 16.67 -11.79 1.82
C ARG A 59 15.95 -11.25 0.59
N ILE A 60 15.99 -12.05 -0.48
CA ILE A 60 15.09 -11.94 -1.65
C ILE A 60 14.28 -13.23 -1.70
N ILE A 61 12.95 -13.13 -1.60
CA ILE A 61 12.03 -14.27 -1.50
C ILE A 61 11.10 -14.26 -2.72
N PHE A 62 11.00 -15.36 -3.44
CA PHE A 62 10.13 -15.50 -4.62
C PHE A 62 9.84 -16.97 -4.94
N TYR A 63 8.93 -17.20 -5.88
CA TYR A 63 8.70 -18.51 -6.49
C TYR A 63 9.37 -18.62 -7.85
N GLU A 64 10.06 -19.73 -8.08
CA GLU A 64 10.69 -20.04 -9.38
C GLU A 64 9.72 -20.70 -10.39
N ASP A 65 8.45 -20.80 -10.03
CA ASP A 65 7.40 -21.40 -10.86
C ASP A 65 6.06 -20.65 -10.70
N ARG A 66 5.14 -20.90 -11.64
CA ARG A 66 3.82 -20.26 -11.69
C ARG A 66 2.78 -20.91 -10.78
N GLU A 67 3.03 -22.12 -10.28
CA GLU A 67 2.14 -22.84 -9.36
C GLU A 67 2.36 -22.41 -7.90
N GLU A 68 3.36 -21.55 -7.65
CA GLU A 68 3.74 -21.03 -6.34
C GLU A 68 4.13 -22.13 -5.34
N GLU A 69 4.80 -23.18 -5.83
CA GLU A 69 5.20 -24.32 -5.00
C GLU A 69 6.69 -24.31 -4.63
N ASN A 70 7.57 -23.84 -5.51
CA ASN A 70 9.03 -23.88 -5.32
C ASN A 70 9.52 -22.54 -4.79
N LEU A 71 9.47 -22.38 -3.47
CA LEU A 71 9.97 -21.20 -2.77
C LEU A 71 11.50 -21.15 -2.86
N VAL A 72 12.01 -20.00 -3.29
CA VAL A 72 13.45 -19.68 -3.33
C VAL A 72 13.72 -18.48 -2.44
N ILE A 73 14.75 -18.59 -1.61
CA ILE A 73 15.27 -17.49 -0.81
C ILE A 73 16.75 -17.31 -1.14
N LEU A 74 17.12 -16.10 -1.52
CA LEU A 74 18.52 -15.69 -1.74
C LEU A 74 18.99 -14.80 -0.60
N ASP A 75 20.28 -14.88 -0.27
CA ASP A 75 20.95 -13.80 0.46
C ASP A 75 20.97 -12.55 -0.43
N ARG A 76 20.46 -11.43 0.08
CA ARG A 76 20.33 -10.21 -0.71
C ARG A 76 21.69 -9.62 -1.08
N LYS A 77 22.76 -9.83 -0.31
CA LYS A 77 24.08 -9.25 -0.60
C LYS A 77 24.91 -10.13 -1.50
N THR A 78 25.02 -11.43 -1.19
CA THR A 78 25.84 -12.37 -1.97
C THR A 78 25.10 -12.90 -3.20
N LYS A 79 23.77 -12.79 -3.22
CA LYS A 79 22.87 -13.35 -4.25
C LYS A 79 22.87 -14.88 -4.30
N GLU A 80 23.50 -15.53 -3.33
CA GLU A 80 23.54 -16.99 -3.23
C GLU A 80 22.20 -17.52 -2.72
N VAL A 81 21.82 -18.71 -3.20
CA VAL A 81 20.63 -19.42 -2.70
C VAL A 81 20.89 -19.88 -1.27
N ILE A 82 20.13 -19.35 -0.31
CA ILE A 82 20.20 -19.75 1.10
C ILE A 82 19.17 -20.83 1.43
N TYR A 83 18.04 -20.86 0.72
CA TYR A 83 17.01 -21.87 0.91
C TYR A 83 16.23 -22.10 -0.37
N LYS A 84 15.86 -23.37 -0.61
CA LYS A 84 15.01 -23.79 -1.70
C LYS A 84 14.23 -25.02 -1.29
N ASN A 85 12.91 -24.96 -1.34
CA ASN A 85 12.07 -26.10 -1.01
C ASN A 85 10.66 -25.98 -1.61
N LYS A 86 9.94 -27.09 -1.64
CA LYS A 86 8.53 -27.12 -1.99
C LYS A 86 7.66 -26.73 -0.81
N ILE A 87 7.19 -25.50 -0.80
CA ILE A 87 6.27 -24.96 0.21
C ILE A 87 5.47 -23.82 -0.39
N LYS A 88 4.16 -23.85 -0.18
CA LYS A 88 3.22 -22.82 -0.63
C LYS A 88 2.94 -21.87 0.54
N LEU A 89 3.39 -20.62 0.41
CA LEU A 89 3.23 -19.51 1.35
C LEU A 89 2.76 -18.26 0.60
N ASN A 90 1.91 -17.45 1.23
CA ASN A 90 1.58 -16.12 0.73
C ASN A 90 2.69 -15.13 1.10
N ILE A 91 3.42 -14.64 0.10
CA ILE A 91 4.62 -13.80 0.26
C ILE A 91 4.47 -12.37 -0.26
N THR A 92 3.26 -11.94 -0.64
CA THR A 92 3.09 -10.69 -1.42
C THR A 92 2.82 -9.44 -0.60
N ASP A 93 2.29 -9.58 0.61
CA ASP A 93 1.94 -8.43 1.44
C ASP A 93 3.08 -8.17 2.43
N ASP A 94 3.81 -7.07 2.23
CA ASP A 94 4.90 -6.63 3.10
C ASP A 94 4.49 -6.51 4.55
N LYS A 95 3.22 -6.22 4.80
CA LYS A 95 2.71 -6.10 6.16
C LYS A 95 2.73 -7.44 6.89
N CYS A 96 2.65 -8.57 6.20
CA CYS A 96 2.68 -9.91 6.81
C CYS A 96 4.06 -10.33 7.35
N TYR A 97 5.10 -9.53 7.12
CA TYR A 97 6.45 -9.77 7.60
C TYR A 97 6.72 -8.96 8.87
N ILE A 98 7.14 -9.64 9.94
CA ILE A 98 7.58 -8.98 11.17
C ILE A 98 8.86 -9.63 11.63
N ASP A 99 9.93 -8.84 11.63
CA ASP A 99 11.29 -9.33 11.86
C ASP A 99 11.62 -10.49 10.91
N ASN A 100 11.67 -11.72 11.42
CA ASN A 100 11.94 -12.93 10.65
C ASN A 100 10.72 -13.86 10.54
N ILE A 101 9.54 -13.40 10.94
CA ILE A 101 8.32 -14.20 10.93
C ILE A 101 7.43 -13.74 9.78
N LEU A 102 7.04 -14.69 8.94
CA LEU A 102 6.01 -14.52 7.93
C LEU A 102 4.70 -15.11 8.44
N TYR A 103 3.66 -14.28 8.48
CA TYR A 103 2.28 -14.72 8.70
C TYR A 103 1.62 -14.98 7.34
N SER A 104 1.71 -16.22 6.87
CA SER A 104 1.21 -16.63 5.56
C SER A 104 -0.22 -17.15 5.66
N PHE A 105 -1.14 -16.46 4.99
CA PHE A 105 -2.54 -16.86 4.92
C PHE A 105 -2.84 -17.44 3.55
N ILE A 106 -3.13 -18.73 3.53
CA ILE A 106 -3.27 -19.50 2.29
C ILE A 106 -4.22 -20.67 2.52
N ASP A 107 -5.11 -20.90 1.55
CA ASP A 107 -6.07 -22.01 1.56
C ASP A 107 -6.86 -22.10 2.89
N ASP A 108 -7.36 -20.96 3.37
CA ASP A 108 -8.10 -20.77 4.65
C ASP A 108 -7.32 -21.09 5.93
N ARG A 109 -5.99 -21.18 5.84
CA ARG A 109 -5.10 -21.50 6.96
C ARG A 109 -4.15 -20.35 7.26
N LEU A 110 -3.76 -20.26 8.53
CA LEU A 110 -2.63 -19.45 8.95
C LEU A 110 -1.40 -20.33 9.15
N ILE A 111 -0.36 -20.06 8.36
CA ILE A 111 0.97 -20.64 8.50
C ILE A 111 1.90 -19.56 9.04
N VAL A 112 2.40 -19.74 10.26
CA VAL A 112 3.44 -18.89 10.84
C VAL A 112 4.78 -19.51 10.51
N TYR A 113 5.57 -18.84 9.68
CA TYR A 113 6.82 -19.36 9.14
C TYR A 113 8.03 -18.57 9.66
N ASP A 114 9.02 -19.28 10.18
CA ASP A 114 10.31 -18.73 10.63
C ASP A 114 11.27 -18.67 9.43
N LEU A 115 11.59 -17.47 8.96
CA LEU A 115 12.47 -17.22 7.83
C LEU A 115 13.96 -17.34 8.19
N GLU A 116 14.33 -17.50 9.47
CA GLU A 116 15.71 -17.84 9.87
C GLU A 116 15.92 -19.34 9.99
N LYS A 117 14.94 -20.04 10.59
CA LYS A 117 15.00 -21.50 10.75
C LYS A 117 14.49 -22.27 9.54
N PHE A 118 13.86 -21.58 8.60
CA PHE A 118 13.19 -22.14 7.43
C PHE A 118 12.17 -23.23 7.79
N SER A 119 11.37 -22.97 8.83
CA SER A 119 10.44 -23.95 9.39
C SER A 119 9.10 -23.31 9.74
N ILE A 120 8.04 -24.09 9.61
CA ILE A 120 6.72 -23.74 10.13
C ILE A 120 6.78 -23.78 11.66
N ILE A 121 6.48 -22.66 12.31
CA ILE A 121 6.33 -22.54 13.77
C ILE A 121 4.94 -23.03 14.17
N GLU A 122 3.92 -22.59 13.44
CA GLU A 122 2.52 -22.87 13.74
C GLU A 122 1.74 -23.00 12.43
N ASN A 123 0.82 -23.97 12.40
CA ASN A 123 -0.11 -24.19 11.31
C ASN A 123 -1.50 -24.34 11.91
N ARG A 124 -2.37 -23.36 11.69
CA ARG A 124 -3.75 -23.40 12.15
C ARG A 124 -4.68 -23.73 11.00
N GLU A 125 -5.38 -24.86 11.17
CA GLU A 125 -6.38 -25.35 10.22
C GLU A 125 -7.78 -24.81 10.49
N ASP A 126 -8.03 -24.29 11.70
CA ASP A 126 -9.29 -23.64 12.02
C ASP A 126 -9.40 -22.35 11.20
N THR A 127 -10.53 -22.18 10.50
CA THR A 127 -10.81 -21.02 9.65
C THR A 127 -10.56 -19.74 10.42
N VAL A 128 -9.44 -19.08 10.13
CA VAL A 128 -9.28 -17.70 10.54
C VAL A 128 -10.23 -16.91 9.65
N GLU A 129 -11.39 -16.52 10.19
CA GLU A 129 -12.41 -15.81 9.41
C GLU A 129 -11.81 -14.49 8.89
N GLY A 130 -11.78 -14.32 7.56
CA GLY A 130 -11.26 -13.12 6.90
C GLY A 130 -10.11 -13.38 5.93
N ILE A 131 -10.11 -12.65 4.80
CA ILE A 131 -9.32 -12.96 3.60
C ILE A 131 -7.97 -12.21 3.58
N ILE A 132 -7.77 -11.15 4.39
CA ILE A 132 -6.55 -10.32 4.36
C ILE A 132 -6.13 -9.91 5.77
N PHE A 133 -4.84 -10.06 6.04
CA PHE A 133 -4.26 -9.96 7.36
C PHE A 133 -3.16 -8.92 7.43
N ILE A 134 -3.33 -7.94 8.32
CA ILE A 134 -2.27 -6.99 8.62
C ILE A 134 -1.92 -7.20 10.09
N PRO A 135 -0.71 -7.65 10.43
CA PRO A 135 -0.26 -7.52 11.79
C PRO A 135 -0.07 -6.05 12.12
N ILE A 136 -0.75 -5.62 13.16
CA ILE A 136 -0.76 -4.24 13.61
C ILE A 136 -0.39 -4.23 15.08
N ASN A 137 0.79 -3.69 15.40
CA ASN A 137 1.34 -3.67 16.75
C ASN A 137 1.41 -5.09 17.37
N LYS A 138 0.54 -5.36 18.35
CA LYS A 138 0.43 -6.62 19.09
C LYS A 138 -0.70 -7.52 18.59
N PHE A 139 -1.34 -7.15 17.49
CA PHE A 139 -2.51 -7.81 16.95
C PHE A 139 -2.26 -8.38 15.57
N ILE A 140 -3.06 -9.38 15.22
CA ILE A 140 -3.31 -9.77 13.84
C ILE A 140 -4.73 -9.32 13.52
N VAL A 141 -4.88 -8.50 12.49
CA VAL A 141 -6.18 -7.97 12.05
C VAL A 141 -6.61 -8.70 10.81
N SER A 142 -7.78 -9.33 10.83
CA SER A 142 -8.41 -9.93 9.65
C SER A 142 -9.73 -9.25 9.31
N ARG A 143 -10.19 -9.43 8.07
CA ARG A 143 -11.49 -8.93 7.63
C ARG A 143 -12.20 -9.90 6.69
N TYR A 144 -13.50 -10.10 6.89
CA TYR A 144 -14.37 -10.86 6.00
C TYR A 144 -15.59 -10.02 5.68
N SER A 145 -15.80 -9.67 4.40
CA SER A 145 -16.90 -8.78 4.01
C SER A 145 -16.86 -7.45 4.80
N THR A 146 -17.83 -7.25 5.69
CA THR A 146 -18.00 -6.10 6.59
C THR A 146 -17.51 -6.36 8.01
N SER A 147 -17.09 -7.59 8.33
CA SER A 147 -16.60 -7.96 9.65
C SER A 147 -15.10 -7.79 9.77
N ILE A 148 -14.66 -7.29 10.92
CA ILE A 148 -13.26 -7.20 11.35
C ILE A 148 -13.06 -8.12 12.55
N TYR A 149 -11.93 -8.84 12.58
CA TYR A 149 -11.55 -9.71 13.67
C TYR A 149 -10.15 -9.37 14.13
N ILE A 150 -9.95 -9.34 15.45
CA ILE A 150 -8.69 -8.98 16.08
C ILE A 150 -8.21 -10.15 16.90
N TYR A 151 -7.01 -10.64 16.58
CA TYR A 151 -6.35 -11.72 17.29
C TYR A 151 -5.14 -11.19 18.05
N ILE A 152 -4.85 -11.79 19.21
CA ILE A 152 -3.62 -11.52 19.95
C ILE A 152 -2.46 -12.21 19.23
N LYS A 153 -1.43 -11.47 18.82
CA LYS A 153 -0.32 -12.01 18.00
C LYS A 153 0.42 -13.19 18.64
N ASN A 154 0.52 -13.23 19.97
CA ASN A 154 1.36 -14.18 20.69
C ASN A 154 0.77 -15.59 20.81
N ASP A 155 -0.55 -15.69 20.99
CA ASP A 155 -1.26 -16.97 21.15
C ASP A 155 -2.36 -17.17 20.10
N LEU A 156 -2.49 -16.20 19.19
CA LEU A 156 -3.46 -16.14 18.09
C LEU A 156 -4.90 -16.36 18.55
N SER A 157 -5.21 -16.03 19.81
CA SER A 157 -6.57 -16.08 20.33
C SER A 157 -7.39 -14.90 19.79
N LEU A 158 -8.65 -15.14 19.45
CA LEU A 158 -9.59 -14.08 19.06
C LEU A 158 -9.86 -13.20 20.28
N LEU A 159 -9.51 -11.92 20.18
CA LEU A 159 -9.77 -10.92 21.20
C LEU A 159 -11.20 -10.38 21.09
N TRP A 160 -11.58 -9.93 19.91
CA TRP A 160 -12.92 -9.46 19.61
C TRP A 160 -13.18 -9.47 18.10
N GLN A 161 -14.46 -9.41 17.75
CA GLN A 161 -14.94 -9.21 16.37
C GLN A 161 -15.96 -8.07 16.36
N GLN A 162 -16.07 -7.39 15.23
CA GLN A 162 -17.07 -6.35 15.02
C GLN A 162 -17.55 -6.37 13.57
N ASP A 163 -18.86 -6.34 13.35
CA ASP A 163 -19.42 -6.05 12.03
C ASP A 163 -19.56 -4.54 11.88
N ILE A 164 -18.88 -3.95 10.89
CA ILE A 164 -18.99 -2.50 10.67
C ILE A 164 -20.31 -2.12 9.99
N GLN A 165 -21.08 -3.07 9.46
CA GLN A 165 -22.45 -2.83 8.99
C GLN A 165 -23.35 -2.30 10.12
N ASP A 166 -23.11 -2.70 11.36
CA ASP A 166 -23.85 -2.22 12.54
C ASP A 166 -23.76 -0.69 12.71
N PHE A 167 -22.68 -0.08 12.21
CA PHE A 167 -22.46 1.37 12.27
C PHE A 167 -23.04 2.14 11.07
N PHE A 168 -23.41 1.42 10.00
CA PHE A 168 -23.97 1.94 8.77
C PHE A 168 -25.19 1.10 8.33
N PRO A 169 -26.29 1.11 9.11
CA PRO A 169 -27.44 0.26 8.81
C PRO A 169 -28.10 0.67 7.48
N GLY A 170 -28.34 -0.31 6.61
CA GLY A 170 -29.03 -0.10 5.33
C GLY A 170 -28.13 0.21 4.13
N GLU A 171 -26.82 0.31 4.33
CA GLU A 171 -25.86 0.43 3.23
C GLU A 171 -25.64 -0.92 2.55
N GLU A 172 -26.06 -1.06 1.29
CA GLU A 172 -25.99 -2.33 0.53
C GLU A 172 -24.58 -2.65 0.02
N ASP A 173 -23.80 -1.62 -0.35
CA ASP A 173 -22.46 -1.75 -0.96
C ASP A 173 -21.33 -1.46 0.04
N LEU A 174 -21.50 -1.91 1.27
CA LEU A 174 -20.52 -1.70 2.33
C LEU A 174 -19.32 -2.63 2.16
N SER A 175 -18.12 -2.03 2.12
CA SER A 175 -16.87 -2.78 2.09
C SER A 175 -15.81 -2.04 2.88
N ILE A 176 -15.06 -2.79 3.68
CA ILE A 176 -13.80 -2.31 4.27
C ILE A 176 -12.80 -2.12 3.13
N LEU A 177 -12.10 -0.99 3.10
CA LEU A 177 -11.12 -0.65 2.07
C LEU A 177 -9.71 -0.66 2.65
N GLU A 178 -9.52 0.05 3.76
CA GLU A 178 -8.22 0.16 4.44
C GLU A 178 -8.41 0.13 5.96
N ILE A 179 -7.41 -0.38 6.68
CA ILE A 179 -7.38 -0.39 8.15
C ILE A 179 -6.02 0.14 8.59
N TYR A 180 -6.04 1.08 9.54
CA TYR A 180 -4.85 1.70 10.10
C TYR A 180 -4.81 1.55 11.62
N SER A 181 -3.60 1.45 12.17
CA SER A 181 -3.38 1.73 13.59
C SER A 181 -3.26 3.23 13.80
N TYR A 182 -3.89 3.74 14.85
CA TYR A 182 -3.62 5.08 15.33
C TYR A 182 -3.74 5.09 16.85
N LYS A 183 -2.65 5.38 17.57
CA LYS A 183 -2.60 5.25 19.04
C LYS A 183 -3.14 3.87 19.48
N ASP A 184 -4.13 3.84 20.38
CA ASP A 184 -4.85 2.66 20.87
C ASP A 184 -6.16 2.39 20.13
N THR A 185 -6.31 2.91 18.90
CA THR A 185 -7.50 2.75 18.05
C THR A 185 -7.16 2.12 16.69
N PHE A 186 -8.18 1.55 16.06
CA PHE A 186 -8.18 1.20 14.65
C PHE A 186 -9.01 2.21 13.88
N ILE A 187 -8.44 2.76 12.81
CA ILE A 187 -9.17 3.58 11.84
C ILE A 187 -9.50 2.70 10.65
N ILE A 188 -10.80 2.51 10.40
CA ILE A 188 -11.30 1.67 9.31
C ILE A 188 -11.95 2.57 8.27
N ILE A 189 -11.40 2.53 7.06
CA ILE A 189 -11.99 3.17 5.89
C ILE A 189 -12.99 2.20 5.28
N ALA A 190 -14.25 2.61 5.24
CA ALA A 190 -15.28 1.95 4.46
C ALA A 190 -15.71 2.87 3.31
N ARG A 191 -16.22 2.28 2.22
CA ARG A 191 -16.69 3.07 1.07
C ARG A 191 -17.66 4.19 1.49
N VAL A 192 -18.52 3.91 2.45
CA VAL A 192 -19.60 4.79 2.91
C VAL A 192 -19.18 5.75 4.03
N GLY A 193 -18.02 5.55 4.64
CA GLY A 193 -17.63 6.30 5.84
C GLY A 193 -16.35 5.82 6.50
N ILE A 194 -16.04 6.41 7.64
CA ILE A 194 -14.85 6.07 8.43
C ILE A 194 -15.31 5.75 9.84
N VAL A 195 -14.79 4.68 10.43
CA VAL A 195 -15.03 4.33 11.83
C VAL A 195 -13.73 4.23 12.61
N CYS A 196 -13.76 4.72 13.84
CA CYS A 196 -12.69 4.58 14.80
C CYS A 196 -13.14 3.62 15.91
N LEU A 197 -12.45 2.50 16.04
CA LEU A 197 -12.73 1.47 17.03
C LEU A 197 -11.61 1.38 18.06
N SER A 198 -11.95 1.10 19.32
CA SER A 198 -10.93 0.80 20.32
C SER A 198 -10.19 -0.50 19.98
N GLN A 199 -8.87 -0.52 20.04
CA GLN A 199 -8.09 -1.76 19.89
C GLN A 199 -8.36 -2.74 21.05
N LYS A 200 -8.85 -2.25 22.19
CA LYS A 200 -9.05 -3.05 23.40
C LYS A 200 -10.23 -4.01 23.28
N ASP A 201 -11.36 -3.53 22.78
CA ASP A 201 -12.63 -4.26 22.83
C ASP A 201 -13.54 -4.05 21.60
N GLY A 202 -13.07 -3.34 20.57
CA GLY A 202 -13.82 -3.11 19.34
C GLY A 202 -14.92 -2.06 19.45
N SER A 203 -15.05 -1.39 20.60
CA SER A 203 -16.07 -0.37 20.79
C SER A 203 -15.90 0.82 19.85
N LEU A 204 -17.01 1.31 19.31
CA LEU A 204 -17.04 2.52 18.48
C LEU A 204 -16.72 3.75 19.30
N ILE A 205 -15.70 4.50 18.89
CA ILE A 205 -15.30 5.77 19.49
C ILE A 205 -15.96 6.92 18.74
N TRP A 206 -15.79 6.96 17.41
CA TRP A 206 -16.44 7.91 16.54
C TRP A 206 -16.68 7.30 15.15
N LYS A 207 -17.65 7.88 14.42
CA LYS A 207 -17.90 7.56 13.02
C LYS A 207 -18.05 8.84 12.20
N CYS A 208 -17.73 8.75 10.92
CA CYS A 208 -17.82 9.82 9.96
C CYS A 208 -18.57 9.31 8.72
N ASP A 209 -19.73 9.91 8.43
CA ASP A 209 -20.63 9.53 7.33
C ASP A 209 -20.27 10.25 6.02
N HIS A 210 -18.96 10.34 5.75
CA HIS A 210 -18.43 10.90 4.52
C HIS A 210 -17.73 9.81 3.73
N TYR A 211 -18.14 9.67 2.47
CA TYR A 211 -17.54 8.70 1.54
C TYR A 211 -16.02 8.79 1.58
N ALA A 212 -15.36 7.64 1.70
CA ALA A 212 -13.92 7.52 1.85
C ALA A 212 -13.40 6.36 0.99
N ARG A 213 -12.19 6.49 0.45
CA ARG A 213 -11.59 5.42 -0.37
C ARG A 213 -10.18 5.07 0.07
N THR A 214 -9.33 6.08 0.17
CA THR A 214 -7.96 5.95 0.68
C THR A 214 -7.67 7.03 1.70
N MET A 215 -6.73 6.78 2.60
CA MET A 215 -6.28 7.74 3.59
C MET A 215 -4.76 7.76 3.71
N GLU A 216 -4.20 8.96 3.89
CA GLU A 216 -2.82 9.15 4.36
C GLU A 216 -2.86 9.78 5.76
N ILE A 217 -2.20 9.16 6.74
CA ILE A 217 -2.15 9.65 8.12
C ILE A 217 -0.89 10.49 8.32
N VAL A 218 -1.07 11.73 8.75
CA VAL A 218 0.03 12.65 9.11
C VAL A 218 -0.28 13.31 10.45
N GLY A 219 0.48 12.96 11.48
CA GLY A 219 0.19 13.41 12.84
C GLY A 219 -1.17 12.90 13.31
N HIS A 220 -2.05 13.79 13.76
CA HIS A 220 -3.41 13.48 14.16
C HIS A 220 -4.44 13.68 13.05
N TYR A 221 -4.02 13.95 11.81
CA TYR A 221 -4.93 14.09 10.66
C TYR A 221 -4.87 12.87 9.73
N GLY A 222 -6.04 12.46 9.25
CA GLY A 222 -6.19 11.55 8.11
C GLY A 222 -6.65 12.33 6.88
N TYR A 223 -5.82 12.39 5.84
CA TYR A 223 -6.14 13.02 4.56
C TYR A 223 -6.80 12.00 3.64
N VAL A 224 -8.05 12.24 3.27
CA VAL A 224 -8.92 11.28 2.61
C VAL A 224 -9.17 11.66 1.15
N CYS A 225 -9.02 10.67 0.27
CA CYS A 225 -9.29 10.79 -1.16
C CYS A 225 -10.43 9.85 -1.58
N THR A 226 -11.26 10.28 -2.52
CA THR A 226 -12.47 9.53 -2.97
C THR A 226 -12.57 9.36 -4.48
N SER A 227 -11.52 9.70 -5.22
CA SER A 227 -11.52 10.05 -6.66
C SER A 227 -11.88 11.52 -6.93
N LEU A 228 -12.99 12.05 -6.42
CA LEU A 228 -13.43 13.42 -6.73
C LEU A 228 -13.31 14.41 -5.57
N SER A 229 -13.14 13.91 -4.36
CA SER A 229 -13.08 14.70 -3.14
C SER A 229 -11.75 14.50 -2.44
N PHE A 230 -11.31 15.57 -1.79
CA PHE A 230 -10.16 15.65 -0.92
C PHE A 230 -10.54 16.42 0.35
N TYR A 231 -10.42 15.78 1.50
CA TYR A 231 -10.71 16.38 2.80
C TYR A 231 -9.77 15.80 3.86
N ARG A 232 -9.77 16.37 5.06
CA ARG A 232 -9.10 15.77 6.20
C ARG A 232 -10.08 15.47 7.32
N VAL A 233 -9.74 14.49 8.13
CA VAL A 233 -10.45 14.14 9.36
C VAL A 233 -9.46 14.22 10.51
N ASP A 234 -9.87 14.84 11.62
CA ASP A 234 -9.14 14.76 12.88
C ASP A 234 -9.33 13.35 13.48
N LEU A 235 -8.25 12.59 13.63
CA LEU A 235 -8.31 11.20 14.06
C LEU A 235 -8.64 11.04 15.56
N ASP A 236 -8.47 12.10 16.36
CA ASP A 236 -8.80 12.09 17.78
C ASP A 236 -10.31 12.28 18.00
N THR A 237 -10.99 13.03 17.13
CA THR A 237 -12.40 13.42 17.32
C THR A 237 -13.36 12.93 16.24
N GLY A 238 -12.86 12.56 15.06
CA GLY A 238 -13.66 12.28 13.87
C GLY A 238 -14.14 13.53 13.15
N GLU A 239 -13.68 14.73 13.53
CA GLU A 239 -14.10 15.99 12.92
C GLU A 239 -13.67 16.11 11.46
N PHE A 240 -14.64 16.31 10.59
CA PHE A 240 -14.46 16.47 9.15
C PHE A 240 -14.12 17.93 8.78
N TYR A 241 -13.13 18.11 7.90
CA TYR A 241 -12.77 19.40 7.34
C TYR A 241 -12.48 19.32 5.84
N ASN A 242 -13.25 20.08 5.05
CA ASN A 242 -13.18 20.08 3.58
C ASN A 242 -12.69 21.39 2.97
N TYR A 243 -11.94 22.20 3.74
CA TYR A 243 -11.37 23.46 3.26
C TYR A 243 -12.42 24.46 2.75
N ASN A 244 -13.66 24.39 3.27
CA ASN A 244 -14.81 25.20 2.86
C ASN A 244 -15.18 25.04 1.36
N ARG A 245 -14.97 23.84 0.81
CA ARG A 245 -15.20 23.56 -0.62
C ARG A 245 -16.48 22.78 -0.85
N LYS A 246 -17.23 23.17 -1.88
CA LYS A 246 -18.41 22.41 -2.33
C LYS A 246 -17.99 21.00 -2.73
N TYR A 247 -18.69 20.00 -2.20
CA TYR A 247 -18.40 18.57 -2.41
C TYR A 247 -16.98 18.14 -2.03
N SER A 248 -16.28 18.93 -1.19
CA SER A 248 -14.89 18.69 -0.81
C SER A 248 -13.95 18.55 -2.01
N ARG A 249 -14.31 19.15 -3.15
CA ARG A 249 -13.56 19.00 -4.40
C ARG A 249 -12.36 19.93 -4.39
N LEU A 250 -11.21 19.45 -4.86
CA LEU A 250 -10.08 20.32 -5.17
C LEU A 250 -10.44 21.28 -6.33
N PRO A 251 -9.89 22.52 -6.35
CA PRO A 251 -10.18 23.48 -7.42
C PRO A 251 -9.61 23.02 -8.77
N ASP A 252 -10.25 23.39 -9.86
CA ASP A 252 -9.66 23.16 -11.20
C ASP A 252 -8.31 23.87 -11.32
N PHE A 253 -7.43 23.33 -12.16
CA PHE A 253 -6.14 23.96 -12.47
C PHE A 253 -5.98 24.14 -13.97
N GLU A 254 -5.33 25.23 -14.36
CA GLU A 254 -4.94 25.47 -15.74
C GLU A 254 -3.53 24.89 -15.95
N TYR A 255 -3.35 24.13 -17.03
CA TYR A 255 -2.05 23.66 -17.48
C TYR A 255 -1.99 23.75 -19.01
N ASN A 256 -0.93 24.37 -19.53
CA ASN A 256 -0.75 24.61 -20.97
C ASN A 256 -1.97 25.25 -21.69
N GLY A 257 -2.74 26.10 -21.00
CA GLY A 257 -3.92 26.79 -21.54
C GLY A 257 -5.20 25.95 -21.53
N GLU A 258 -5.17 24.74 -20.97
CA GLU A 258 -6.34 23.89 -20.77
C GLU A 258 -6.70 23.78 -19.29
N ASN A 259 -8.00 23.74 -18.98
CA ASN A 259 -8.47 23.54 -17.61
C ASN A 259 -8.66 22.05 -17.34
N HIS A 260 -8.09 21.59 -16.24
CA HIS A 260 -8.10 20.20 -15.80
C HIS A 260 -8.84 20.03 -14.49
N TRP A 261 -9.61 18.95 -14.39
CA TRP A 261 -10.27 18.55 -13.16
C TRP A 261 -9.33 17.62 -12.36
N PRO A 262 -8.91 18.01 -11.14
CA PRO A 262 -8.21 17.10 -10.22
C PRO A 262 -9.12 15.92 -9.80
N SER A 263 -8.89 14.74 -10.38
CA SER A 263 -9.54 13.50 -9.99
C SER A 263 -8.50 12.40 -9.80
N GLY A 264 -8.35 11.90 -8.58
CA GLY A 264 -7.22 11.07 -8.16
C GLY A 264 -7.54 10.15 -7.00
N HIS A 265 -6.81 9.05 -6.89
CA HIS A 265 -7.21 7.94 -6.03
C HIS A 265 -6.44 7.85 -4.70
N ARG A 266 -5.26 8.44 -4.58
CA ARG A 266 -4.40 8.33 -3.40
C ARG A 266 -3.58 9.60 -3.18
N VAL A 267 -3.19 9.83 -1.95
CA VAL A 267 -2.25 10.89 -1.59
C VAL A 267 -1.14 10.29 -0.74
N VAL A 268 0.07 10.84 -0.85
CA VAL A 268 1.24 10.42 -0.07
C VAL A 268 1.89 11.63 0.55
N TYR A 269 2.24 11.57 1.83
CA TYR A 269 2.92 12.67 2.49
C TYR A 269 4.43 12.60 2.30
N HIS A 270 5.03 13.71 1.87
CA HIS A 270 6.49 13.82 1.79
C HIS A 270 6.95 15.28 1.92
N LYS A 271 7.93 15.51 2.81
CA LYS A 271 8.56 16.82 3.07
C LYS A 271 7.56 17.98 3.26
N GLY A 272 6.51 17.76 4.05
CA GLY A 272 5.54 18.81 4.39
C GLY A 272 4.44 19.02 3.34
N LEU A 273 4.43 18.24 2.26
CA LEU A 273 3.43 18.33 1.20
C LEU A 273 2.75 16.99 0.99
N LEU A 274 1.53 17.07 0.47
CA LEU A 274 0.73 15.93 0.06
C LEU A 274 0.81 15.78 -1.46
N TRP A 275 1.25 14.62 -1.92
CA TRP A 275 1.49 14.33 -3.33
C TRP A 275 0.33 13.49 -3.86
N TYR A 276 -0.41 14.07 -4.77
CA TYR A 276 -1.69 13.56 -5.26
C TYR A 276 -1.56 13.17 -6.73
N ASP A 277 -2.01 11.95 -7.05
CA ASP A 277 -2.18 11.54 -8.44
C ASP A 277 -3.41 12.21 -9.05
N VAL A 278 -3.38 12.54 -10.33
CA VAL A 278 -4.55 13.03 -11.06
C VAL A 278 -4.67 12.34 -12.40
N HIS A 279 -5.84 11.74 -12.62
CA HIS A 279 -6.27 11.07 -13.83
C HIS A 279 -7.22 11.96 -14.61
N THR A 280 -6.68 12.92 -15.37
CA THR A 280 -7.50 13.57 -16.39
C THR A 280 -7.49 12.73 -17.65
N SER A 281 -8.58 12.70 -18.42
CA SER A 281 -8.94 11.64 -19.39
C SER A 281 -7.92 11.28 -20.49
N LYS A 282 -6.73 11.90 -20.52
CA LYS A 282 -5.57 11.55 -21.37
C LYS A 282 -4.19 11.91 -20.79
N HIS A 283 -4.12 12.52 -19.60
CA HIS A 283 -2.87 13.09 -19.06
C HIS A 283 -2.76 12.81 -17.56
N PRO A 284 -1.84 11.92 -17.16
CA PRO A 284 -1.52 11.70 -15.75
C PRO A 284 -0.72 12.90 -15.20
N PHE A 285 -1.22 13.49 -14.12
CA PHE A 285 -0.53 14.57 -13.42
C PHE A 285 -0.16 14.16 -11.99
N ILE A 286 0.92 14.75 -11.49
CA ILE A 286 1.29 14.74 -10.08
C ILE A 286 1.09 16.16 -9.55
N ILE A 287 0.37 16.30 -8.45
CA ILE A 287 0.14 17.59 -7.80
C ILE A 287 0.68 17.54 -6.37
N ALA A 288 1.53 18.50 -6.01
CA ALA A 288 1.89 18.72 -4.61
C ALA A 288 0.91 19.71 -3.98
N ILE A 289 0.36 19.35 -2.84
CA ILE A 289 -0.71 20.06 -2.14
C ILE A 289 -0.22 20.47 -0.74
N ASP A 290 -0.46 21.72 -0.38
CA ASP A 290 -0.28 22.21 0.98
C ASP A 290 -1.32 21.56 1.91
N PRO A 291 -0.92 20.80 2.94
CA PRO A 291 -1.85 20.06 3.79
C PRO A 291 -2.79 20.93 4.63
N GLU A 292 -2.44 22.19 4.91
CA GLU A 292 -3.28 23.06 5.75
C GLU A 292 -4.30 23.84 4.93
N THR A 293 -3.93 24.24 3.70
CA THR A 293 -4.79 25.07 2.86
C THR A 293 -5.40 24.33 1.67
N ALA A 294 -4.94 23.11 1.39
CA ALA A 294 -5.23 22.35 0.17
C ALA A 294 -4.96 23.13 -1.13
N ASN A 295 -3.94 23.99 -1.12
CA ASN A 295 -3.52 24.77 -2.28
C ASN A 295 -2.43 24.03 -3.05
N TYR A 296 -2.44 24.17 -4.37
CA TYR A 296 -1.40 23.58 -5.22
C TYR A 296 -0.09 24.33 -5.06
N ARG A 297 0.97 23.58 -4.83
CA ARG A 297 2.35 24.07 -4.73
C ARG A 297 3.17 23.73 -5.97
N TRP A 298 2.81 22.65 -6.64
CA TRP A 298 3.49 22.16 -7.83
C TRP A 298 2.55 21.25 -8.62
N ILE A 299 2.63 21.31 -9.94
CA ILE A 299 1.83 20.50 -10.87
C ILE A 299 2.78 20.04 -11.98
N HIS A 300 2.71 18.76 -12.31
CA HIS A 300 3.58 18.16 -13.32
C HIS A 300 2.84 17.11 -14.13
N GLU A 301 2.94 17.20 -15.44
CA GLU A 301 2.38 16.23 -16.39
C GLU A 301 3.40 15.13 -16.69
N ILE A 302 2.98 13.87 -16.64
CA ILE A 302 3.80 12.74 -17.11
C ILE A 302 3.47 12.50 -18.59
N THR A 303 4.18 13.20 -19.47
CA THR A 303 3.92 13.21 -20.93
C THR A 303 4.16 11.86 -21.63
N ASP A 304 4.96 10.99 -21.03
CA ASP A 304 5.41 9.73 -21.62
C ASP A 304 4.56 8.54 -21.17
N SER A 305 3.40 8.80 -20.56
CA SER A 305 2.43 7.79 -20.09
C SER A 305 1.07 8.06 -20.71
N ASN A 306 0.38 7.00 -21.10
CA ASN A 306 -1.06 7.04 -21.40
C ASN A 306 -1.89 6.32 -20.31
N GLY A 307 -1.21 5.80 -19.29
CA GLY A 307 -1.80 5.09 -18.17
C GLY A 307 -2.19 6.00 -17.02
N TYR A 308 -2.84 5.41 -16.03
CA TYR A 308 -3.13 6.07 -14.76
C TYR A 308 -1.97 5.85 -13.80
N ILE A 309 -1.61 6.87 -13.01
CA ILE A 309 -0.64 6.69 -11.91
C ILE A 309 -1.20 5.68 -10.90
N GLU A 310 -0.44 4.65 -10.60
CA GLU A 310 -0.79 3.64 -9.60
C GLU A 310 -0.15 3.94 -8.24
N ASN A 311 1.08 4.43 -8.22
CA ASN A 311 1.80 4.65 -6.98
C ASN A 311 2.81 5.79 -7.09
N ILE A 312 3.02 6.48 -5.98
CA ILE A 312 4.06 7.49 -5.79
C ILE A 312 4.83 7.09 -4.53
N LYS A 313 6.13 6.83 -4.66
CA LYS A 313 7.02 6.54 -3.53
C LYS A 313 8.15 7.56 -3.50
N PHE A 314 8.61 7.87 -2.30
CA PHE A 314 9.74 8.76 -2.09
C PHE A 314 10.90 8.03 -1.41
N TYR A 315 12.12 8.39 -1.79
CA TYR A 315 13.34 7.96 -1.11
C TYR A 315 14.37 9.10 -1.20
N ASP A 316 14.72 9.68 -0.05
CA ASP A 316 15.58 10.86 0.07
C ASP A 316 15.17 12.04 -0.84
N ASP A 317 15.94 12.31 -1.89
CA ASP A 317 15.74 13.36 -2.89
C ASP A 317 15.04 12.84 -4.14
N LYS A 318 14.50 11.62 -4.13
CA LYS A 318 13.91 10.97 -5.31
C LYS A 318 12.44 10.64 -5.13
N MET A 319 11.74 10.71 -6.25
CA MET A 319 10.35 10.31 -6.39
C MET A 319 10.24 9.26 -7.49
N PHE A 320 9.57 8.17 -7.17
CA PHE A 320 9.33 7.02 -8.03
C PHE A 320 7.84 6.91 -8.28
N VAL A 321 7.44 6.87 -9.54
CA VAL A 321 6.03 6.91 -9.94
C VAL A 321 5.77 5.75 -10.88
N THR A 322 4.82 4.89 -10.53
CA THR A 322 4.38 3.79 -11.40
C THR A 322 3.04 4.11 -12.05
N ASP A 323 2.81 3.58 -13.25
CA ASP A 323 1.53 3.68 -13.95
C ASP A 323 0.94 2.31 -14.33
N THR A 324 -0.32 2.32 -14.77
CA THR A 324 -1.06 1.11 -15.19
C THR A 324 -0.53 0.47 -16.48
N ASP A 325 0.41 1.11 -17.19
CA ASP A 325 1.06 0.57 -18.38
C ASP A 325 2.36 -0.19 -18.05
N ASP A 326 2.59 -0.42 -16.75
CA ASP A 326 3.79 -1.01 -16.17
C ASP A 326 5.04 -0.14 -16.38
N ASN A 327 4.92 1.19 -16.39
CA ASN A 327 6.08 2.08 -16.43
C ASN A 327 6.48 2.53 -15.03
N LEU A 328 7.78 2.71 -14.82
CA LEU A 328 8.36 3.38 -13.67
C LEU A 328 9.05 4.65 -14.13
N PHE A 329 8.63 5.80 -13.60
CA PHE A 329 9.25 7.10 -13.80
C PHE A 329 10.04 7.49 -12.56
N ILE A 330 11.27 7.96 -12.77
CA ILE A 330 12.18 8.35 -11.69
C ILE A 330 12.46 9.84 -11.80
N TYR A 331 12.24 10.54 -10.70
CA TYR A 331 12.47 11.96 -10.56
C TYR A 331 13.45 12.26 -9.43
N GLU A 332 14.14 13.38 -9.53
CA GLU A 332 15.09 13.89 -8.53
C GLU A 332 14.74 15.33 -8.14
N GLU A 333 14.95 15.69 -6.88
CA GLU A 333 14.72 17.03 -6.36
C GLU A 333 15.78 18.01 -6.91
N GLU A 334 15.31 19.14 -7.45
CA GLU A 334 16.13 20.26 -7.92
C GLU A 334 16.64 21.18 -6.81
#